data_AF-A0A3D2L9Z2-F1
#
_entry.id   AF-A0A3D2L9Z2-F1
#
_cell.length_a   1.000
_cell.length_b   1.000
_cell.length_c   1.000
_cell.angle_alpha   90.00
_cell.angle_beta   90.00
_cell.angle_gamma   90.00
#
_symmetry.space_group_name_H-M   'P 1'
#
loop_
_entity.id
_entity.type
_entity.pdbx_description
1 polymer ?
#
loop_
_entity_poly.entity_id
_entity_poly.type
_entity_poly.pdbx_seq_one_letter_code
_entity_poly.pdbx_strand_id
1 'polypeptide(L)'
;QIEGADFSVGAAEMLNEILRGMTHPVPAGSFAAHSDLIDDCFAKDTAEEIVAALDAADNEWASEQAATIRTKSPETVKVALRQVRDGAKLDNFEENMRMEYRIGWRKVQSHDFLEGVRAVIIDKDNAPKWKPATLEEVSDADVARYFEPLGDDELTFGD
;
A
#
# COMPACT_ATOMS: atom_id res chain seq x y z
N GLN A 1 -1.55 1.97 -42.29
CA GLN A 1 -2.27 2.37 -41.06
C GLN A 1 -2.10 3.85 -40.70
N ILE A 2 -1.05 4.55 -41.17
CA ILE A 2 -0.87 6.00 -40.90
C ILE A 2 -1.49 6.90 -42.01
N GLU A 3 -1.67 6.39 -43.23
CA GLU A 3 -2.16 7.18 -44.37
C GLU A 3 -3.61 7.70 -44.28
N GLY A 4 -4.39 7.30 -43.27
CA GLY A 4 -5.76 7.76 -43.06
C GLY A 4 -6.00 8.50 -41.73
N ALA A 5 -4.95 8.82 -40.99
CA ALA A 5 -5.08 9.52 -39.72
C ALA A 5 -5.36 11.02 -39.94
N ASP A 6 -6.47 11.50 -39.40
CA ASP A 6 -6.82 12.92 -39.40
C ASP A 6 -6.07 13.64 -38.27
N PHE A 7 -5.05 14.43 -38.64
CA PHE A 7 -4.25 15.22 -37.70
C PHE A 7 -4.87 16.62 -37.42
N SER A 8 -6.10 16.88 -37.87
CA SER A 8 -6.79 18.15 -37.62
C SER A 8 -7.37 18.26 -36.22
N VAL A 9 -7.52 17.13 -35.52
CA VAL A 9 -7.95 17.04 -34.12
C VAL A 9 -6.77 17.13 -33.16
N GLY A 10 -7.01 17.64 -31.94
CA GLY A 10 -5.96 17.85 -30.95
C GLY A 10 -5.25 16.54 -30.56
N ALA A 11 -3.99 16.61 -30.12
CA ALA A 11 -3.18 15.42 -29.81
C ALA A 11 -3.84 14.44 -28.82
N ALA A 12 -4.61 14.95 -27.85
CA ALA A 12 -5.37 14.12 -26.92
C ALA A 12 -6.52 13.34 -27.59
N GLU A 13 -7.13 13.90 -28.63
CA GLU A 13 -8.24 13.31 -29.36
C GLU A 13 -7.72 12.19 -30.28
N MET A 14 -6.62 12.42 -31.01
CA MET A 14 -5.93 11.35 -31.74
C MET A 14 -5.48 10.21 -30.83
N LEU A 15 -4.92 10.53 -29.65
CA LEU A 15 -4.51 9.51 -28.69
C LEU A 15 -5.71 8.67 -28.24
N ASN A 16 -6.83 9.31 -27.93
CA ASN A 16 -8.05 8.60 -27.55
C ASN A 16 -8.61 7.73 -28.70
N GLU A 17 -8.52 8.16 -29.95
CA GLU A 17 -8.92 7.35 -31.11
C GLU A 17 -8.04 6.11 -31.27
N ILE A 18 -6.72 6.28 -31.17
CA ILE A 18 -5.75 5.18 -31.20
C ILE A 18 -6.06 4.20 -30.07
N LEU A 19 -6.26 4.69 -28.85
CA LEU A 19 -6.55 3.87 -27.68
C LEU A 19 -7.88 3.11 -27.85
N ARG A 20 -8.96 3.77 -28.31
CA ARG A 20 -10.25 3.12 -28.56
C ARG A 20 -10.12 1.95 -29.53
N GLY A 21 -9.34 2.12 -30.61
CA GLY A 21 -9.09 1.06 -31.59
C GLY A 21 -8.27 -0.12 -31.05
N MET A 22 -7.60 0.03 -29.90
CA MET A 22 -6.73 -0.98 -29.29
C MET A 22 -7.28 -1.55 -27.97
N THR A 23 -8.35 -0.96 -27.42
CA THR A 23 -8.98 -1.43 -26.19
C THR A 23 -9.72 -2.76 -26.40
N HIS A 24 -9.74 -3.57 -25.35
CA HIS A 24 -10.44 -4.85 -25.30
C HIS A 24 -11.10 -5.00 -23.91
N PRO A 25 -12.21 -5.77 -23.80
CA PRO A 25 -12.88 -5.98 -22.52
C PRO A 25 -11.92 -6.61 -21.51
N VAL A 26 -11.78 -5.95 -20.35
CA VAL A 26 -11.00 -6.49 -19.24
C VAL A 26 -11.96 -7.24 -18.31
N PRO A 27 -11.70 -8.52 -17.99
CA PRO A 27 -12.52 -9.23 -17.01
C PRO A 27 -12.46 -8.52 -15.66
N ALA A 28 -13.52 -8.65 -14.86
CA ALA A 28 -13.52 -8.12 -13.50
C ALA A 28 -12.33 -8.70 -12.71
N GLY A 29 -11.73 -7.87 -11.86
CA GLY A 29 -10.65 -8.33 -10.98
C GLY A 29 -11.16 -9.40 -10.01
N SER A 30 -10.28 -10.32 -9.60
CA SER A 30 -10.62 -11.38 -8.65
C SER A 30 -11.17 -10.86 -7.32
N PHE A 31 -10.80 -9.63 -6.93
CA PHE A 31 -11.30 -8.96 -5.74
C PHE A 31 -12.75 -8.49 -5.85
N ALA A 32 -13.30 -8.34 -7.06
CA ALA A 32 -14.60 -7.70 -7.27
C ALA A 32 -15.77 -8.47 -6.64
N ALA A 33 -15.63 -9.79 -6.50
CA ALA A 33 -16.61 -10.63 -5.78
C ALA A 33 -16.59 -10.43 -4.26
N HIS A 34 -15.57 -9.75 -3.73
CA HIS A 34 -15.35 -9.52 -2.31
C HIS A 34 -15.40 -8.03 -1.93
N SER A 35 -15.83 -7.13 -2.84
CA SER A 35 -15.79 -5.67 -2.60
C SER A 35 -16.55 -5.26 -1.33
N ASP A 36 -17.78 -5.72 -1.14
CA ASP A 36 -18.56 -5.37 0.07
C ASP A 36 -17.85 -5.83 1.35
N LEU A 37 -17.23 -7.02 1.30
CA LEU A 37 -16.49 -7.58 2.42
C LEU A 37 -15.19 -6.81 2.70
N ILE A 38 -14.50 -6.36 1.65
CA ILE A 38 -13.33 -5.48 1.75
C ILE A 38 -13.75 -4.17 2.41
N ASP A 39 -14.80 -3.52 1.90
CA ASP A 39 -15.29 -2.24 2.39
C ASP A 39 -15.68 -2.34 3.88
N ASP A 40 -16.41 -3.39 4.27
CA ASP A 40 -16.85 -3.58 5.65
C ASP A 40 -15.69 -3.88 6.62
N CYS A 41 -14.75 -4.73 6.21
CA CYS A 41 -13.65 -5.17 7.08
C CYS A 41 -12.51 -4.15 7.18
N PHE A 42 -12.14 -3.50 6.07
CA PHE A 42 -11.01 -2.55 6.03
C PHE A 42 -11.41 -1.12 6.41
N ALA A 43 -12.70 -0.86 6.67
CA ALA A 43 -13.17 0.41 7.21
C ALA A 43 -12.83 0.64 8.69
N LYS A 44 -12.35 -0.36 9.45
CA LYS A 44 -12.07 -0.22 10.90
C LYS A 44 -10.82 0.59 11.17
N ASP A 45 -10.76 1.33 12.27
CA ASP A 45 -9.70 2.32 12.54
C ASP A 45 -8.33 1.72 12.90
N THR A 46 -8.25 0.45 13.31
CA THR A 46 -6.97 -0.17 13.68
C THR A 46 -6.72 -1.46 12.91
N ALA A 47 -5.44 -1.84 12.77
CA ALA A 47 -5.08 -3.09 12.11
C ALA A 47 -5.66 -4.30 12.86
N GLU A 48 -5.72 -4.22 14.18
CA GLU A 48 -6.33 -5.18 15.07
C GLU A 48 -7.83 -5.35 14.79
N GLU A 49 -8.57 -4.25 14.68
CA GLU A 49 -10.00 -4.32 14.36
C GLU A 49 -10.25 -4.82 12.94
N ILE A 50 -9.40 -4.47 11.97
CA ILE A 50 -9.49 -5.02 10.60
C ILE A 50 -9.32 -6.53 10.62
N VAL A 51 -8.28 -7.02 11.30
CA VAL A 51 -8.02 -8.47 11.43
C VAL A 51 -9.18 -9.17 12.16
N ALA A 52 -9.70 -8.58 13.23
CA ALA A 52 -10.85 -9.12 13.96
C ALA A 52 -12.13 -9.14 13.11
N ALA A 53 -12.36 -8.11 12.28
CA ALA A 53 -13.50 -8.06 11.37
C ALA A 53 -13.40 -9.15 10.28
N LEU A 54 -12.21 -9.36 9.73
CA LEU A 54 -11.94 -10.42 8.76
C LEU A 54 -12.18 -11.82 9.35
N ASP A 55 -11.72 -12.09 10.57
CA ASP A 55 -11.96 -13.37 11.24
C ASP A 55 -13.45 -13.60 11.54
N ALA A 56 -14.19 -12.52 11.86
CA ALA A 56 -15.61 -12.58 12.21
C ALA A 56 -16.54 -12.71 10.99
N ALA A 57 -16.02 -12.52 9.77
CA ALA A 57 -16.84 -12.50 8.55
C ALA A 57 -17.35 -13.86 8.08
N ASP A 58 -16.93 -14.97 8.72
CA ASP A 58 -17.29 -16.36 8.35
C ASP A 58 -17.16 -16.62 6.83
N ASN A 59 -16.03 -16.18 6.27
CA ASN A 59 -15.74 -16.24 4.84
C ASN A 59 -14.31 -16.73 4.62
N GLU A 60 -14.13 -17.68 3.70
CA GLU A 60 -12.83 -18.31 3.40
C GLU A 60 -11.81 -17.27 2.92
N TRP A 61 -12.21 -16.39 1.99
CA TRP A 61 -11.32 -15.35 1.47
C TRP A 61 -10.88 -14.37 2.55
N ALA A 62 -11.79 -13.95 3.45
CA ALA A 62 -11.44 -13.06 4.56
C ALA A 62 -10.49 -13.73 5.55
N SER A 63 -10.72 -15.02 5.85
CA SER A 63 -9.84 -15.81 6.72
C SER A 63 -8.42 -15.90 6.14
N GLU A 64 -8.29 -16.09 4.83
CA GLU A 64 -7.00 -16.08 4.14
C GLU A 64 -6.30 -14.70 4.19
N GLN A 65 -7.06 -13.60 4.08
CA GLN A 65 -6.49 -12.25 4.19
C GLN A 65 -6.00 -11.99 5.62
N ALA A 66 -6.77 -12.36 6.64
CA ALA A 66 -6.37 -12.22 8.04
C ALA A 66 -5.12 -13.06 8.35
N ALA A 67 -5.07 -14.31 7.85
CA ALA A 67 -3.89 -15.15 7.95
C ALA A 67 -2.68 -14.51 7.25
N THR A 68 -2.87 -13.94 6.06
CA THR A 68 -1.81 -13.25 5.31
C THR A 68 -1.27 -12.04 6.07
N ILE A 69 -2.13 -11.19 6.63
CA ILE A 69 -1.72 -10.01 7.43
C ILE A 69 -0.85 -10.45 8.62
N ARG A 70 -1.23 -11.54 9.31
CA ARG A 70 -0.47 -12.09 10.45
C ARG A 70 0.92 -12.61 10.10
N THR A 71 1.21 -12.88 8.82
CA THR A 71 2.56 -13.25 8.38
C THR A 71 3.50 -12.05 8.20
N LYS A 72 2.97 -10.82 8.18
CA LYS A 72 3.73 -9.60 7.89
C LYS A 72 4.29 -8.96 9.17
N SER A 73 5.25 -8.06 8.99
CA SER A 73 5.75 -7.20 10.07
C SER A 73 4.60 -6.39 10.67
N PRO A 74 4.28 -6.57 11.97
CA PRO A 74 3.16 -5.86 12.60
C PRO A 74 3.32 -4.34 12.53
N GLU A 75 4.54 -3.84 12.73
CA GLU A 75 4.85 -2.43 12.64
C GLU A 75 4.64 -1.91 11.21
N THR A 76 5.03 -2.68 10.19
CA THR A 76 4.85 -2.28 8.79
C THR A 76 3.38 -2.30 8.38
N VAL A 77 2.58 -3.23 8.89
CA VAL A 77 1.12 -3.23 8.68
C VAL A 77 0.49 -1.94 9.21
N LYS A 78 0.81 -1.54 10.45
CA LYS A 78 0.27 -0.30 11.02
C LYS A 78 0.76 0.96 10.31
N VAL A 79 2.04 1.01 9.91
CA VAL A 79 2.59 2.12 9.11
C VAL A 79 1.87 2.23 7.76
N ALA A 80 1.67 1.12 7.06
CA ALA A 80 0.97 1.12 5.77
C ALA A 80 -0.48 1.58 5.91
N LEU A 81 -1.19 1.12 6.94
CA LEU A 81 -2.56 1.56 7.22
C LEU A 81 -2.64 3.08 7.44
N ARG A 82 -1.73 3.62 8.26
CA ARG A 82 -1.67 5.07 8.49
C ARG A 82 -1.28 5.83 7.22
N GLN A 83 -0.30 5.34 6.46
CA GLN A 83 0.15 5.97 5.21
C GLN A 83 -1.00 6.13 4.22
N VAL A 84 -1.79 5.07 3.98
CA VAL A 84 -2.93 5.14 3.04
C VAL A 84 -3.96 6.17 3.51
N ARG A 85 -4.23 6.24 4.81
CA ARG A 85 -5.22 7.17 5.38
C ARG A 85 -4.77 8.61 5.42
N ASP A 86 -3.52 8.85 5.80
CA ASP A 86 -2.97 10.20 5.83
C ASP A 86 -2.75 10.70 4.41
N GLY A 87 -2.28 9.83 3.49
CA GLY A 87 -2.16 10.13 2.06
C GLY A 87 -3.48 10.53 1.39
N ALA A 88 -4.60 9.90 1.78
CA ALA A 88 -5.94 10.26 1.29
C ALA A 88 -6.40 11.68 1.70
N LYS A 89 -5.71 12.33 2.65
CA LYS A 89 -6.00 13.70 3.13
C LYS A 89 -5.06 14.75 2.53
N LEU A 90 -4.05 14.34 1.74
CA LEU A 90 -3.07 15.25 1.17
C LEU A 90 -3.56 15.83 -0.16
N ASP A 91 -3.21 17.09 -0.42
CA ASP A 91 -3.75 17.84 -1.56
C ASP A 91 -2.95 17.62 -2.84
N ASN A 92 -1.69 17.16 -2.72
CA ASN A 92 -0.79 17.03 -3.87
C ASN A 92 0.19 15.86 -3.75
N PHE A 93 0.83 15.58 -4.89
CA PHE A 93 1.80 14.51 -5.04
C PHE A 93 3.05 14.73 -4.18
N GLU A 94 3.55 15.97 -4.13
CA GLU A 94 4.77 16.33 -3.42
C GLU A 94 4.65 16.09 -1.91
N GLU A 95 3.51 16.43 -1.31
CA GLU A 95 3.21 16.13 0.09
C GLU A 95 3.18 14.62 0.35
N ASN A 96 2.50 13.87 -0.52
CA ASN A 96 2.45 12.42 -0.40
C ASN A 96 3.85 11.81 -0.47
N MET A 97 4.64 12.22 -1.46
CA MET A 97 6.02 11.75 -1.60
C MET A 97 6.93 12.14 -0.43
N ARG A 98 6.76 13.31 0.20
CA ARG A 98 7.48 13.64 1.44
C ARG A 98 7.12 12.68 2.56
N MET A 99 5.85 12.36 2.73
CA MET A 99 5.41 11.35 3.70
C MET A 99 6.03 9.97 3.39
N GLU A 100 5.97 9.51 2.13
CA GLU A 100 6.56 8.23 1.73
C GLU A 100 8.08 8.20 1.94
N TYR A 101 8.75 9.32 1.66
CA TYR A 101 10.19 9.46 1.86
C TYR A 101 10.58 9.34 3.33
N ARG A 102 9.85 9.97 4.25
CA ARG A 102 10.06 9.84 5.70
C ARG A 102 9.94 8.40 6.18
N ILE A 103 8.93 7.68 5.65
CA ILE A 103 8.72 6.26 5.94
C ILE A 103 9.90 5.44 5.40
N GLY A 104 10.23 5.60 4.12
CA GLY A 104 11.31 4.87 3.45
C GLY A 104 12.66 5.08 4.12
N TRP A 105 13.02 6.33 4.42
CA TRP A 105 14.26 6.74 5.09
C TRP A 105 14.50 5.95 6.37
N ARG A 106 13.47 5.83 7.22
CA ARG A 106 13.56 5.11 8.49
C ARG A 106 13.38 3.61 8.33
N LYS A 107 12.51 3.17 7.42
CA LYS A 107 12.16 1.75 7.26
C LYS A 107 13.33 0.93 6.74
N VAL A 108 14.11 1.43 5.79
CA VAL A 108 15.29 0.69 5.27
C VAL A 108 16.38 0.42 6.32
N GLN A 109 16.36 1.17 7.42
CA GLN A 109 17.28 1.01 8.55
C GLN A 109 16.67 0.19 9.70
N SER A 110 15.39 -0.19 9.58
CA SER A 110 14.67 -0.91 10.63
C SER A 110 15.06 -2.39 10.68
N HIS A 111 14.90 -2.98 11.87
CA HIS A 111 15.06 -4.41 12.08
C HIS A 111 14.22 -5.24 11.11
N ASP A 112 12.92 -4.94 11.01
CA ASP A 112 11.98 -5.73 10.21
C ASP A 112 12.23 -5.63 8.70
N PHE A 113 12.78 -4.52 8.21
CA PHE A 113 13.20 -4.46 6.80
C PHE A 113 14.36 -5.42 6.52
N LEU A 114 15.40 -5.38 7.36
CA LEU A 114 16.57 -6.26 7.23
C LEU A 114 16.17 -7.74 7.40
N GLU A 115 15.30 -8.03 8.37
CA GLU A 115 14.81 -9.38 8.60
C GLU A 115 13.93 -9.89 7.47
N GLY A 116 13.08 -9.03 6.88
CA GLY A 116 12.27 -9.39 5.73
C GLY A 116 13.13 -9.70 4.50
N VAL A 117 14.15 -8.88 4.25
CA VAL A 117 15.15 -9.13 3.18
C VAL A 117 15.87 -10.45 3.44
N ARG A 118 16.31 -10.70 4.68
CA ARG A 118 16.95 -11.96 5.05
C ARG A 118 16.03 -13.16 4.75
N ALA A 119 14.82 -13.15 5.29
CA ALA A 119 13.90 -14.28 5.22
C ALA A 119 13.42 -14.60 3.80
N VAL A 120 13.22 -13.58 2.96
CA VAL A 120 12.63 -13.75 1.62
C VAL A 120 13.68 -13.82 0.51
N ILE A 121 14.77 -13.05 0.61
CA ILE A 121 15.74 -12.88 -0.48
C ILE A 121 17.04 -13.63 -0.21
N ILE A 122 17.59 -13.53 0.99
CA ILE A 122 18.92 -14.08 1.33
C ILE A 122 18.81 -15.57 1.66
N ASP A 123 18.12 -15.89 2.75
CA ASP A 123 18.02 -17.25 3.28
C ASP A 123 16.85 -18.02 2.67
N LYS A 124 15.82 -17.30 2.20
CA LYS A 124 14.61 -17.86 1.55
C LYS A 124 13.86 -18.88 2.43
N ASP A 125 13.95 -18.72 3.74
CA ASP A 125 13.25 -19.59 4.69
C ASP A 125 11.76 -19.23 4.84
N ASN A 126 11.34 -18.05 4.38
CA ASN A 126 9.99 -17.50 4.60
C ASN A 126 9.56 -17.52 6.08
N ALA A 127 10.53 -17.44 7.01
CA ALA A 127 10.32 -17.51 8.45
C ALA A 127 10.90 -16.27 9.15
N PRO A 128 10.40 -15.06 8.84
CA PRO A 128 10.87 -13.83 9.43
C PRO A 128 10.52 -13.77 10.93
N LYS A 129 11.45 -13.25 11.72
CA LYS A 129 11.31 -13.03 13.17
C LYS A 129 11.04 -11.57 13.42
N TRP A 130 9.80 -11.12 13.23
CA TRP A 130 9.42 -9.72 13.41
C TRP A 130 9.63 -9.22 14.84
N LYS A 131 9.94 -7.93 14.96
CA LYS A 131 10.04 -7.24 16.25
C LYS A 131 9.42 -5.83 16.16
N PRO A 132 8.32 -5.57 16.87
CA PRO A 132 7.55 -6.48 17.75
C PRO A 132 6.86 -7.63 16.98
N ALA A 133 6.42 -8.66 17.72
CA ALA A 133 5.93 -9.90 17.13
C ALA A 133 4.42 -9.88 16.85
N THR A 134 3.65 -9.05 17.56
CA THR A 134 2.21 -8.90 17.34
C THR A 134 1.80 -7.44 17.08
N LEU A 135 0.57 -7.24 16.58
CA LEU A 135 0.03 -5.90 16.31
C LEU A 135 -0.12 -5.09 17.60
N GLU A 136 -0.59 -5.75 18.66
CA GLU A 136 -0.89 -5.16 19.97
C GLU A 136 0.37 -4.65 20.68
N GLU A 137 1.53 -5.21 20.34
CA GLU A 137 2.83 -4.77 20.88
C GLU A 137 3.38 -3.51 20.20
N VAL A 138 2.82 -3.10 19.06
CA VAL A 138 3.22 -1.88 18.35
C VAL A 138 2.46 -0.68 18.93
N SER A 139 3.18 0.25 19.57
CA SER A 139 2.59 1.48 20.09
C SER A 139 2.35 2.54 18.99
N ASP A 140 1.45 3.48 19.25
CA ASP A 140 1.24 4.62 18.35
C ASP A 140 2.51 5.46 18.17
N ALA A 141 3.37 5.53 19.20
CA ALA A 141 4.66 6.23 19.13
C ALA A 141 5.64 5.51 18.18
N ASP A 142 5.64 4.17 18.18
CA ASP A 142 6.45 3.38 17.24
C ASP A 142 6.04 3.62 15.79
N VAL A 143 4.75 3.83 15.53
CA VAL A 143 4.24 4.19 14.20
C VAL A 143 4.57 5.64 13.89
N ALA A 144 4.30 6.58 14.82
CA ALA A 144 4.44 8.01 14.60
C ALA A 144 5.84 8.42 14.17
N ARG A 145 6.89 7.79 14.74
CA ARG A 145 8.28 8.08 14.38
C ARG A 145 8.56 7.97 12.87
N TYR A 146 7.81 7.15 12.12
CA TYR A 146 7.99 7.00 10.67
C TYR A 146 7.53 8.22 9.86
N PHE A 147 6.65 9.04 10.45
CA PHE A 147 6.02 10.20 9.80
C PHE A 147 6.62 11.54 10.23
N GLU A 148 7.47 11.54 11.26
CA GLU A 148 8.11 12.74 11.77
C GLU A 148 8.98 13.41 10.69
N PRO A 149 9.09 14.76 10.69
CA PRO A 149 9.99 15.48 9.80
C PRO A 149 11.44 14.98 9.90
N LEU A 150 12.18 15.10 8.80
CA LEU A 150 13.60 14.72 8.75
C LEU A 150 14.56 15.91 8.95
N GLY A 151 14.03 17.12 9.14
CA GLY A 151 14.85 18.33 9.26
C GLY A 151 15.54 18.66 7.93
N ASP A 152 16.86 18.79 7.96
CA ASP A 152 17.67 19.14 6.77
C ASP A 152 17.69 18.01 5.71
N ASP A 153 17.35 16.77 6.10
CA ASP A 153 17.28 15.60 5.21
C ASP A 153 15.88 15.41 4.57
N GLU A 154 14.97 16.39 4.67
CA GLU A 154 13.63 16.27 4.09
C GLU A 154 13.64 16.22 2.55
N LEU A 155 12.71 15.48 1.94
CA LEU A 155 12.58 15.46 0.49
C LEU A 155 12.16 16.83 -0.05
N THR A 156 13.01 17.39 -0.92
CA THR A 156 12.74 18.60 -1.68
C THR A 156 12.53 18.28 -3.14
N PHE A 157 11.48 18.86 -3.73
CA PHE A 157 11.31 18.96 -5.17
C PHE A 157 11.90 20.31 -5.53
N GLY A 158 13.03 20.34 -6.23
CA GLY A 158 13.67 21.61 -6.61
C GLY A 158 12.70 22.56 -7.31
N ASP A 159 13.05 23.84 -7.35
CA ASP A 159 12.28 24.87 -8.05
C ASP A 159 12.11 24.58 -9.56
#